data_AF-A0A8S3G3C4-F1
#
_entry.id   AF-A0A8S3G3C4-F1
#
_cell.length_a   1.000
_cell.length_b   1.000
_cell.length_c   1.000
_cell.angle_alpha   90.00
_cell.angle_beta   90.00
_cell.angle_gamma   90.00
#
_symmetry.space_group_name_H-M   'P 1'
#
loop_
_entity.id
_entity.type
_entity.pdbx_description
1 polymer ?
#
loop_
_entity_poly.entity_id
_entity_poly.type
_entity_poly.pdbx_seq_one_letter_code
_entity_poly.pdbx_strand_id
1 'polypeptide(L)'
;MSVIVRTAKNEIKLFCKGADSVIMERLVAKDPNVPLTMEHLESFAKDGLRTLCLACRILTDEEYNEWSIEYRQASIAINNRHELVAEVAEKIEKELILLGATGIEDKLQD
;
A
#
# COMPACT_ATOMS: atom_id res chain seq x y z
N MET A 1 -0.79 4.87 2.02
CA MET A 1 0.16 4.95 3.15
C MET A 1 0.81 3.59 3.30
N SER A 2 2.13 3.55 3.35
CA SER A 2 2.89 2.31 3.44
C SER A 2 3.86 2.31 4.62
N VAL A 3 4.30 1.10 5.00
CA VAL A 3 5.32 0.87 6.01
C VAL A 3 6.18 -0.31 5.57
N ILE A 4 7.49 -0.22 5.77
CA ILE A 4 8.43 -1.31 5.52
C ILE A 4 8.91 -1.81 6.88
N VAL A 5 8.82 -3.12 7.08
CA VAL A 5 9.23 -3.78 8.33
C VAL A 5 10.13 -4.97 8.03
N ARG A 6 11.11 -5.19 8.91
CA ARG A 6 11.84 -6.46 8.96
C ARG A 6 11.15 -7.38 9.96
N THR A 7 10.66 -8.50 9.49
CA THR A 7 9.91 -9.47 10.31
C THR A 7 10.85 -10.27 11.21
N ALA A 8 10.29 -10.99 12.20
CA ALA A 8 11.06 -11.91 13.04
C ALA A 8 11.74 -13.05 12.26
N LYS A 9 11.29 -13.32 11.02
CA LYS A 9 11.91 -14.29 10.10
C LYS A 9 13.02 -13.67 9.25
N ASN A 10 13.44 -12.44 9.56
CA ASN A 10 14.41 -11.65 8.80
C ASN A 10 13.97 -11.23 7.38
N GLU A 11 12.72 -11.49 6.98
CA GLU A 11 12.14 -11.03 5.71
C GLU A 11 11.80 -9.53 5.79
N ILE A 12 12.10 -8.76 4.73
CA ILE A 12 11.64 -7.38 4.59
C ILE A 12 10.27 -7.40 3.89
N LYS A 13 9.27 -6.78 4.52
CA LYS A 13 7.92 -6.66 3.97
C LYS A 13 7.47 -5.21 3.92
N LEU A 14 7.04 -4.79 2.74
CA LEU A 14 6.26 -3.59 2.52
C LEU A 14 4.78 -3.92 2.75
N PHE A 15 4.11 -3.16 3.60
CA PHE A 15 2.66 -3.17 3.72
C PHE A 15 2.12 -1.83 3.25
N CYS A 16 1.09 -1.84 2.41
CA CYS A 16 0.45 -0.64 1.90
C CYS A 16 -1.05 -0.71 2.14
N LYS A 17 -1.63 0.39 2.65
CA LYS A 17 -3.08 0.59 2.72
C LYS A 17 -3.49 1.85 1.97
N GLY A 18 -4.62 1.79 1.28
CA GLY A 18 -5.13 2.90 0.47
C GLY A 18 -6.55 2.68 -0.01
N ALA A 19 -7.02 3.65 -0.80
CA ALA A 19 -8.27 3.50 -1.55
C ALA A 19 -8.17 2.31 -2.52
N ASP A 20 -9.31 1.75 -2.87
CA ASP A 20 -9.46 0.68 -3.84
C ASP A 20 -8.80 1.02 -5.17
N SER A 21 -9.15 2.15 -5.79
CA SER A 21 -8.57 2.59 -7.07
C SER A 21 -7.04 2.66 -7.04
N VAL A 22 -6.48 3.25 -5.99
CA VAL A 22 -5.03 3.44 -5.83
C VAL A 22 -4.29 2.12 -5.60
N ILE A 23 -4.85 1.21 -4.80
CA ILE A 23 -4.19 -0.05 -4.50
C ILE A 23 -4.27 -0.99 -5.71
N MET A 24 -5.40 -1.04 -6.41
CA MET A 24 -5.62 -1.93 -7.56
C MET A 24 -4.63 -1.63 -8.71
N GLU A 25 -4.29 -0.35 -8.95
CA GLU A 25 -3.30 0.06 -9.96
C GLU A 25 -1.87 -0.40 -9.64
N ARG A 26 -1.60 -0.74 -8.37
CA ARG A 26 -0.26 -1.11 -7.87
C ARG A 26 -0.10 -2.60 -7.63
N LEU A 27 -1.13 -3.41 -7.88
CA LEU A 27 -1.09 -4.86 -7.68
C LEU A 27 -0.27 -5.57 -8.78
N VAL A 28 0.18 -6.79 -8.48
CA VAL A 28 0.65 -7.74 -9.49
C VAL A 28 -0.46 -8.05 -10.50
N ALA A 29 -0.06 -8.27 -11.76
CA ALA A 29 -1.02 -8.66 -12.78
C ALA A 29 -1.72 -9.98 -12.40
N LYS A 30 -3.06 -9.99 -12.46
CA LYS A 30 -3.91 -11.17 -12.22
C LYS A 30 -3.84 -11.73 -10.79
N ASP A 31 -3.83 -10.87 -9.77
CA ASP A 31 -4.04 -11.32 -8.39
C ASP A 31 -5.43 -12.01 -8.26
N PRO A 32 -5.48 -13.28 -7.82
CA PRO A 32 -6.71 -14.07 -7.80
C PRO A 32 -7.75 -13.56 -6.79
N ASN A 33 -7.34 -12.77 -5.80
CA ASN A 33 -8.24 -12.25 -4.77
C ASN A 33 -8.99 -10.99 -5.22
N VAL A 34 -8.57 -10.35 -6.33
CA VAL A 34 -9.14 -9.09 -6.80
C VAL A 34 -10.63 -9.20 -7.11
N PRO A 35 -11.12 -10.18 -7.90
CA PRO A 35 -12.54 -10.22 -8.28
C PRO A 35 -13.47 -10.32 -7.07
N LEU A 36 -13.17 -11.23 -6.13
CA LEU A 36 -13.96 -11.41 -4.91
C LEU A 36 -13.86 -10.20 -3.97
N THR A 37 -12.68 -9.59 -3.85
CA THR A 37 -12.50 -8.42 -2.99
C THR A 37 -13.27 -7.21 -3.53
N MET A 38 -13.34 -7.04 -4.86
CA MET A 38 -14.14 -5.97 -5.48
C MET A 38 -15.64 -6.14 -5.20
N GLU A 39 -16.17 -7.35 -5.24
CA GLU A 39 -17.57 -7.62 -4.88
C GLU A 39 -17.87 -7.20 -3.42
N HIS A 40 -16.97 -7.55 -2.49
CA HIS A 40 -17.12 -7.13 -1.09
C HIS A 40 -16.99 -5.61 -0.91
N LEU A 41 -16.07 -4.96 -1.62
CA LEU A 41 -15.91 -3.50 -1.58
C LEU A 41 -17.17 -2.77 -2.07
N GLU A 42 -17.79 -3.27 -3.14
CA GLU A 42 -19.07 -2.74 -3.63
C GLU A 42 -20.20 -2.92 -2.61
N SER A 43 -20.24 -4.07 -1.92
CA SER A 43 -21.21 -4.29 -0.84
C SER A 43 -20.98 -3.31 0.32
N PHE A 44 -19.74 -3.16 0.78
CA PHE A 44 -19.39 -2.22 1.84
C PHE A 44 -19.74 -0.77 1.50
N ALA A 45 -19.52 -0.36 0.25
CA ALA A 45 -19.89 0.96 -0.23
C ALA A 45 -21.42 1.17 -0.23
N LYS A 46 -22.21 0.15 -0.61
CA LYS A 46 -23.69 0.19 -0.54
C LYS A 46 -24.18 0.34 0.89
N ASP A 47 -23.49 -0.28 1.85
CA ASP A 47 -23.77 -0.18 3.27
C ASP A 47 -23.25 1.13 3.91
N GLY A 48 -22.63 2.03 3.12
CA GLY A 48 -22.11 3.30 3.61
C GLY A 48 -20.80 3.21 4.41
N LEU A 49 -20.12 2.06 4.36
CA LEU A 49 -18.86 1.85 5.07
C LEU A 49 -17.70 2.52 4.34
N ARG A 50 -16.74 3.06 5.10
CA ARG A 50 -15.46 3.52 4.56
C ARG A 50 -14.56 2.34 4.28
N THR A 51 -14.16 2.18 3.03
CA THR A 51 -13.34 1.05 2.59
C THR A 51 -11.86 1.40 2.50
N LEU A 52 -11.01 0.43 2.81
CA LEU A 52 -9.57 0.47 2.50
C LEU A 52 -9.11 -0.90 2.02
N CYS A 53 -8.29 -0.91 0.98
CA CYS A 53 -7.56 -2.09 0.53
C CYS A 53 -6.21 -2.18 1.22
N LEU A 54 -5.78 -3.40 1.54
CA LEU A 54 -4.49 -3.71 2.12
C LEU A 54 -3.74 -4.66 1.20
N ALA A 55 -2.49 -4.34 0.94
CA ALA A 55 -1.61 -5.13 0.09
C ALA A 55 -0.21 -5.21 0.70
N CYS A 56 0.57 -6.20 0.29
CA CYS A 56 1.96 -6.32 0.71
C CYS A 56 2.89 -6.76 -0.42
N ARG A 57 4.18 -6.50 -0.25
CA ARG A 57 5.24 -7.02 -1.10
C ARG A 57 6.41 -7.47 -0.24
N ILE A 58 6.99 -8.61 -0.57
CA ILE A 58 8.28 -9.04 -0.01
C ILE A 58 9.38 -8.38 -0.83
N LEU A 59 10.34 -7.76 -0.16
CA LEU A 59 11.48 -7.09 -0.78
C LEU A 59 12.74 -7.89 -0.51
N THR A 60 13.65 -7.96 -1.47
CA THR A 60 15.01 -8.44 -1.18
C THR A 60 15.78 -7.41 -0.37
N ASP A 61 16.85 -7.84 0.30
CA ASP A 61 17.74 -6.91 0.99
C ASP A 61 18.38 -5.91 0.01
N GLU A 62 18.72 -6.34 -1.20
CA GLU A 62 19.27 -5.47 -2.25
C GLU A 62 18.28 -4.38 -2.68
N GLU A 63 17.05 -4.76 -3.04
CA GLU A 63 15.99 -3.82 -3.43
C GLU A 63 15.74 -2.77 -2.34
N TYR A 64 15.64 -3.22 -1.08
CA TYR A 64 15.42 -2.32 0.05
C TYR A 64 16.60 -1.38 0.27
N ASN A 65 17.84 -1.89 0.21
CA ASN A 65 19.02 -1.09 0.47
C ASN A 65 19.18 0.02 -0.58
N GLU A 66 19.01 -0.30 -1.87
CA GLU A 66 19.06 0.67 -2.97
C GLU A 66 17.99 1.75 -2.78
N TRP A 67 16.73 1.34 -2.56
CA TRP A 67 15.63 2.27 -2.33
C TRP A 67 15.84 3.14 -1.08
N SER A 68 16.38 2.58 0.01
CA SER A 68 16.57 3.31 1.27
C SER A 68 17.55 4.47 1.13
N ILE A 69 18.55 4.35 0.26
CA ILE A 69 19.52 5.40 -0.04
C ILE A 69 18.82 6.53 -0.79
N GLU A 70 18.06 6.21 -1.84
CA GLU A 70 17.27 7.20 -2.59
C GLU A 70 16.26 7.92 -1.69
N TYR A 71 15.53 7.15 -0.87
CA TYR A 71 14.52 7.70 0.04
C TYR A 71 15.14 8.65 1.07
N ARG A 72 16.32 8.28 1.61
CA ARG A 72 17.05 9.14 2.55
C ARG A 72 17.48 10.44 1.88
N GLN A 73 17.99 10.39 0.65
CA GLN A 73 18.38 11.59 -0.10
C GLN A 73 17.18 12.50 -0.37
N ALA A 74 16.06 11.94 -0.81
CA ALA A 74 14.81 12.67 -1.00
C ALA A 74 14.31 13.31 0.31
N SER A 75 14.40 12.59 1.43
CA SER A 75 13.91 13.04 2.75
C SER A 75 14.70 14.21 3.34
N ILE A 76 15.97 14.37 2.96
CA ILE A 76 16.82 15.48 3.42
C ILE A 76 16.90 16.64 2.42
N ALA A 77 16.17 16.56 1.29
CA ALA A 77 16.15 17.61 0.30
C ALA A 77 15.57 18.90 0.90
N ILE A 78 16.21 20.03 0.61
CA ILE A 78 15.76 21.36 1.07
C ILE A 78 14.59 21.85 0.22
N ASN A 79 14.64 21.58 -1.08
CA ASN A 79 13.63 21.98 -2.06
C ASN A 79 12.86 20.75 -2.55
N ASN A 80 11.56 20.91 -2.80
CA ASN A 80 10.69 19.89 -3.38
C ASN A 80 10.73 18.53 -2.66
N ARG A 81 10.96 18.55 -1.34
CA ARG A 81 11.09 17.33 -0.53
C ARG A 81 9.87 16.42 -0.65
N HIS A 82 8.67 17.00 -0.64
CA HIS A 82 7.43 16.23 -0.68
C HIS A 82 7.27 15.51 -2.03
N GLU A 83 7.57 16.17 -3.13
CA GLU A 83 7.53 15.60 -4.48
C GLU A 83 8.58 14.50 -4.65
N LEU A 84 9.82 14.74 -4.23
CA LEU A 84 10.90 13.76 -4.32
C LEU A 84 10.61 12.50 -3.49
N VAL A 85 10.10 12.67 -2.26
CA VAL A 85 9.70 11.55 -1.40
C VAL A 85 8.54 10.77 -2.02
N ALA A 86 7.56 11.46 -2.62
CA ALA A 86 6.45 10.82 -3.30
C ALA A 86 6.92 10.01 -4.53
N GLU A 87 7.83 10.56 -5.34
CA GLU A 87 8.40 9.86 -6.49
C GLU A 87 9.15 8.59 -6.08
N VAL A 88 10.01 8.68 -5.05
CA VAL A 88 10.75 7.51 -4.54
C VAL A 88 9.82 6.49 -3.89
N ALA A 89 8.77 6.93 -3.20
CA ALA A 89 7.75 6.02 -2.64
C ALA A 89 7.00 5.28 -3.76
N GLU A 90 6.64 5.95 -4.86
CA GLU A 90 5.96 5.32 -5.99
C GLU A 90 6.81 4.22 -6.65
N LYS A 91 8.15 4.33 -6.62
CA LYS A 91 9.03 3.29 -7.17
C LYS A 91 8.90 1.94 -6.44
N ILE A 92 8.75 1.95 -5.12
CA ILE A 92 8.68 0.72 -4.32
C ILE A 92 7.25 0.21 -4.12
N GLU A 93 6.25 1.08 -4.22
CA GLU A 93 4.82 0.73 -4.11
C GLU A 93 4.25 0.13 -5.39
N LYS A 94 4.93 -0.86 -5.98
CA LYS A 94 4.51 -1.57 -7.20
C LYS A 94 4.53 -3.07 -6.99
N GLU A 95 3.79 -3.80 -7.83
CA GLU A 95 3.73 -5.27 -7.82
C GLU A 95 3.35 -5.81 -6.43
N LEU A 96 2.35 -5.16 -5.82
CA LEU A 96 1.82 -5.55 -4.52
C LEU A 96 0.90 -6.76 -4.67
N ILE A 97 0.82 -7.60 -3.64
CA ILE A 97 -0.11 -8.71 -3.52
C ILE A 97 -1.24 -8.27 -2.60
N LEU A 98 -2.49 -8.42 -3.06
CA LEU A 98 -3.67 -8.05 -2.29
C LEU A 98 -3.83 -9.00 -1.10
N LEU A 99 -3.92 -8.42 0.10
CA LEU A 99 -4.23 -9.15 1.33
C LEU A 99 -5.73 -9.16 1.63
N GLY A 100 -6.43 -8.09 1.25
CA GLY A 100 -7.87 -7.97 1.42
C GLY A 100 -8.33 -6.52 1.56
N ALA A 101 -9.55 -6.36 2.09
CA ALA A 101 -10.17 -5.08 2.31
C ALA A 101 -10.77 -4.97 3.72
N THR A 102 -11.00 -3.73 4.16
CA THR A 102 -11.72 -3.39 5.39
C THR A 102 -12.95 -2.57 5.05
N GLY A 103 -14.02 -2.71 5.86
CA GLY A 103 -15.19 -1.83 5.86
C GLY A 103 -15.34 -1.23 7.25
N ILE A 104 -15.19 0.09 7.35
CA ILE A 104 -15.20 0.83 8.61
C ILE A 104 -16.47 1.66 8.67
N GLU A 105 -17.33 1.34 9.63
CA GLU A 105 -18.54 2.11 9.91
C GLU A 105 -18.17 3.42 10.61
N ASP A 106 -18.71 4.54 10.14
CA ASP A 106 -18.73 5.79 10.91
C ASP A 106 -20.04 5.84 11.68
N LYS A 107 -19.97 5.65 13.00
CA LYS A 107 -21.17 5.64 13.82
C LYS A 107 -21.78 7.04 13.88
N LEU A 108 -23.01 7.15 13.39
CA LEU A 108 -23.81 8.35 13.56
C LEU A 108 -24.22 8.49 15.03
N GLN A 109 -24.51 9.73 15.44
CA GLN A 109 -25.10 9.99 16.76
C GLN A 109 -26.53 9.43 16.79
N ASP A 110 -26.92 8.84 17.93
CA ASP A 110 -28.28 8.32 18.17
C ASP A 110 -29.35 9.42 18.17
#